data_AF-A0A7Z9R3B2-F1
#
_entry.id   AF-A0A7Z9R3B2-F1
#
_cell.length_a   1.000
_cell.length_b   1.000
_cell.length_c   1.000
_cell.angle_alpha   90.00
_cell.angle_beta   90.00
_cell.angle_gamma   90.00
#
_symmetry.space_group_name_H-M   'P 1'
#
loop_
_entity.id
_entity.type
_entity.pdbx_description
1 polymer ?
#
loop_
_entity_poly.entity_id
_entity_poly.type
_entity_poly.pdbx_seq_one_letter_code
_entity_poly.pdbx_strand_id
1 'polypeptide(L)' 'MKFLWIVLTLSGLWMIGACATTKTASFYVKARNPEELKVHAFERCGTNYKVLAYEDDTVRIECLGKKD' A
#
# COMPACT_ATOMS: atom_id res chain seq x y z
N MET A 1 -33.06 0.09 33.45
CA MET A 1 -31.67 0.35 33.00
C MET A 1 -30.99 -0.98 32.67
N LYS A 2 -31.29 -1.58 31.52
CA LYS A 2 -30.79 -2.92 31.13
C LYS A 2 -30.42 -3.00 29.63
N PHE A 3 -30.93 -2.06 28.84
CA PHE A 3 -30.62 -1.89 27.42
C PHE A 3 -29.35 -1.07 27.14
N LEU A 4 -28.88 -0.27 28.11
CA LEU A 4 -27.73 0.62 27.88
C LEU A 4 -26.41 -0.15 27.73
N TRP A 5 -26.29 -1.34 28.36
CA TRP A 5 -25.05 -2.13 28.31
C TRP A 5 -24.90 -2.93 27.01
N ILE A 6 -26.03 -3.32 26.39
CA ILE A 6 -26.05 -4.08 25.12
C ILE A 6 -25.63 -3.18 23.95
N VAL A 7 -25.95 -1.89 24.00
CA VAL A 7 -25.52 -0.91 22.99
C VAL A 7 -24.01 -0.61 23.12
N LEU A 8 -23.48 -0.61 24.35
CA LEU A 8 -22.07 -0.35 24.59
C LEU A 8 -21.15 -1.48 24.07
N THR A 9 -21.62 -2.73 24.11
CA THR A 9 -20.86 -3.88 23.59
C THR A 9 -20.93 -4.02 22.07
N LEU A 10 -22.03 -3.59 21.43
CA LEU A 10 -22.17 -3.64 19.97
C LEU A 10 -21.29 -2.61 19.25
N SER A 11 -21.07 -1.43 19.85
CA SER A 11 -20.22 -0.37 19.28
C SER A 11 -18.72 -0.68 19.34
N GLY A 12 -18.28 -1.63 20.18
CA GLY A 12 -16.87 -1.99 20.32
C GLY A 12 -16.33 -2.86 19.18
N LEU A 13 -17.20 -3.55 18.44
CA LEU A 13 -16.79 -4.52 17.42
C LEU A 13 -16.51 -3.91 16.05
N TRP A 14 -16.78 -2.61 15.85
CA TRP A 14 -16.63 -1.97 14.54
C TRP A 14 -15.26 -1.33 14.27
N MET A 15 -14.40 -1.22 15.29
CA MET A 15 -13.10 -0.54 15.18
C MET A 15 -11.93 -1.46 14.83
N ILE A 16 -12.15 -2.74 14.51
CA ILE A 16 -11.08 -3.70 14.19
C ILE A 16 -10.77 -3.76 12.67
N GLY A 17 -11.44 -2.96 11.85
CA GLY A 17 -11.38 -3.06 10.38
C GLY A 17 -10.34 -2.19 9.66
N ALA A 18 -9.51 -1.43 10.36
CA ALA A 18 -8.54 -0.52 9.73
C ALA A 18 -7.11 -0.82 10.18
N CYS A 19 -6.67 -2.08 10.06
CA CYS A 19 -5.27 -2.43 10.26
C CYS A 19 -4.71 -3.09 9.00
N ALA A 20 -3.75 -2.40 8.40
CA ALA A 20 -2.71 -2.90 7.51
C ALA A 20 -3.19 -3.72 6.30
N THR A 21 -3.64 -3.02 5.26
CA THR A 21 -3.37 -3.52 3.89
C THR A 21 -1.89 -3.31 3.59
N THR A 22 -1.00 -4.02 4.28
CA THR A 22 0.39 -4.23 3.85
C THR A 22 0.41 -5.32 2.77
N LYS A 23 -0.45 -5.18 1.76
CA LYS A 23 -0.20 -5.84 0.49
C LYS A 23 0.77 -4.94 -0.23
N THR A 24 2.02 -5.37 -0.35
CA THR A 24 3.02 -4.69 -1.16
C THR A 24 2.39 -4.39 -2.52
N ALA A 25 2.12 -3.10 -2.77
CA ALA A 25 1.43 -2.69 -3.98
C ALA A 25 2.44 -2.81 -5.13
N SER A 26 2.32 -3.87 -5.92
CA SER A 26 3.08 -4.00 -7.17
C SER A 26 2.28 -3.37 -8.31
N PHE A 27 2.90 -2.49 -9.08
CA PHE A 27 2.30 -1.85 -10.25
C PHE A 27 3.28 -1.82 -11.42
N TYR A 28 2.72 -1.71 -12.61
CA TYR A 28 3.47 -1.59 -13.85
C TYR A 28 3.52 -0.11 -14.25
N VAL A 29 4.72 0.38 -14.59
CA VAL A 29 4.92 1.73 -15.12
C VAL A 29 5.58 1.60 -16.47
N LYS A 30 5.02 2.28 -17.47
CA LYS A 30 5.70 2.46 -18.75
C LYS A 30 6.66 3.63 -18.62
N ALA A 31 7.96 3.37 -18.71
CA ALA A 31 8.99 4.39 -18.61
C ALA A 31 10.03 4.16 -19.71
N ARG A 32 10.23 5.17 -20.56
CA ARG A 32 11.26 5.11 -21.61
C ARG A 32 12.66 5.29 -21.05
N ASN A 33 12.79 5.95 -19.89
CA ASN A 33 14.06 6.23 -19.25
C ASN A 33 14.05 5.76 -17.78
N PRO A 34 15.19 5.27 -17.28
CA PRO A 34 15.31 4.82 -15.89
C PRO A 34 15.16 5.96 -14.87
N GLU A 35 15.42 7.22 -15.25
CA GLU A 35 15.21 8.38 -14.38
C GLU A 35 13.74 8.70 -14.17
N GLU A 36 12.96 8.68 -15.25
CA GLU A 36 11.50 8.89 -15.20
C GLU A 36 10.84 7.83 -14.32
N LEU A 37 11.29 6.58 -14.45
CA LEU A 37 10.86 5.49 -13.59
C LEU A 37 11.09 5.77 -12.11
N LYS A 38 12.29 6.25 -11.74
CA LYS A 38 12.62 6.54 -10.34
C LYS A 38 11.71 7.64 -9.78
N VAL A 39 11.38 8.64 -10.59
CA VAL A 39 10.44 9.71 -10.19
C VAL A 39 9.05 9.13 -9.94
N HIS A 40 8.48 8.38 -10.91
CA HIS A 40 7.15 7.76 -10.75
C HIS A 40 7.09 6.78 -9.57
N ALA A 41 8.16 6.01 -9.35
CA ALA A 41 8.28 5.10 -8.22
C ALA A 41 8.34 5.85 -6.90
N PHE A 42 9.11 6.94 -6.85
CA PHE A 42 9.26 7.77 -5.67
C PHE A 42 7.98 8.53 -5.31
N GLU A 43 7.25 9.06 -6.30
CA GLU A 43 5.97 9.73 -6.06
C GLU A 43 4.92 8.78 -5.48
N ARG A 44 4.96 7.49 -5.83
CA ARG A 44 3.97 6.50 -5.36
C ARG A 44 4.38 5.76 -4.09
N CYS A 45 5.64 5.35 -3.98
CA CYS A 45 6.15 4.51 -2.89
C CYS A 45 7.08 5.27 -1.92
N GLY A 46 7.46 6.51 -2.24
CA GLY A 46 8.54 7.23 -1.55
C GLY A 46 9.90 6.57 -1.80
N THR A 47 10.78 6.60 -0.80
CA THR A 47 12.14 6.05 -0.90
C THR A 47 12.20 4.52 -0.90
N ASN A 48 11.14 3.83 -0.49
CA ASN A 48 11.13 2.38 -0.30
C ASN A 48 10.36 1.67 -1.40
N TYR A 49 11.03 1.43 -2.52
CA TYR A 49 10.52 0.61 -3.62
C TYR A 49 11.57 -0.37 -4.13
N LYS A 50 11.09 -1.45 -4.74
CA LYS A 50 11.91 -2.45 -5.41
C LYS A 50 11.46 -2.61 -6.85
N VAL A 51 12.41 -2.55 -7.78
CA VAL A 51 12.16 -2.92 -9.17
C VAL A 51 12.26 -4.44 -9.28
N LEU A 52 11.20 -5.09 -9.77
CA LEU A 52 11.12 -6.54 -9.88
C LEU A 52 11.56 -7.05 -11.24
N ALA A 53 11.14 -6.37 -12.32
CA ALA A 53 11.44 -6.77 -13.68
C ALA A 53 11.36 -5.57 -14.63
N TYR A 54 12.22 -5.60 -15.65
CA TYR A 54 12.17 -4.72 -16.82
C TYR A 54 11.69 -5.57 -18.01
N GLU A 55 10.51 -5.27 -18.54
CA GLU A 55 9.94 -5.89 -19.73
C GLU A 55 9.74 -4.81 -20.79
N ASP A 56 10.68 -4.75 -21.74
CA ASP A 56 10.73 -3.74 -22.82
C ASP A 56 10.70 -2.31 -22.24
N ASP A 57 9.61 -1.57 -22.51
CA ASP A 57 9.37 -0.21 -22.02
C ASP A 57 8.59 -0.16 -20.70
N THR A 58 8.25 -1.33 -20.13
CA THR A 58 7.40 -1.45 -18.94
C THR A 58 8.17 -2.07 -17.80
N VAL A 59 7.99 -1.51 -16.61
CA VAL A 59 8.75 -1.93 -15.44
C VAL A 59 7.79 -2.21 -14.31
N ARG A 60 8.00 -3.36 -13.67
CA ARG A 60 7.22 -3.79 -12.51
C ARG A 60 7.91 -3.30 -11.25
N ILE A 61 7.22 -2.45 -10.50
CA ILE A 61 7.72 -1.83 -9.27
C ILE A 61 6.85 -2.29 -8.11
N GLU A 62 7.48 -2.66 -7.01
CA GLU A 62 6.83 -3.04 -5.76
C GLU A 62 7.14 -2.00 -4.69
N CYS A 63 6.11 -1.38 -4.11
CA CYS A 63 6.30 -0.56 -2.92
C CYS A 63 6.61 -1.47 -1.73
N LEU A 64 7.79 -1.30 -1.15
CA LEU A 64 8.12 -1.91 0.13
C LEU A 64 7.54 -0.98 1.20
N GLY A 65 6.35 -1.33 1.70
CA GLY A 65 5.78 -0.64 2.87
C GLY A 65 6.83 -0.59 3.98
N LYS A 66 6.82 0.48 4.80
CA LYS A 66 7.70 0.57 5.97
C LYS A 66 7.58 -0.74 6.74
N LYS A 67 8.69 -1.48 6.83
CA LYS A 67 8.83 -2.56 7.80
C LYS A 67 8.79 -1.88 9.16
N ASP A 68 7.63 -1.96 9.81
CA ASP A 68 7.52 -1.78 11.26
C ASP A 68 8.22 -2.95 11.95
#